data_AF-A0A9P5Y9S3-F1
#
_entry.id   AF-A0A9P5Y9S3-F1
#
_cell.length_a   1.000
_cell.length_b   1.000
_cell.length_c   1.000
_cell.angle_alpha   90.00
_cell.angle_beta   90.00
_cell.angle_gamma   90.00
#
_symmetry.space_group_name_H-M   'P 1'
#
loop_
_entity.id
_entity.type
_entity.pdbx_description
1 polymer ?
#
loop_
_entity_poly.entity_id
_entity_poly.type
_entity_poly.pdbx_seq_one_letter_code
_entity_poly.pdbx_strand_id
1 'polypeptide(L)'
;QGATDKVLGGTMLLAASVVFIYYTIWTIILPFFDRSSQIHNFFPSREWAVRLPAFLLVAGLSVIGTFIGSTIVKENRKKAQKARLRTA
;
A
#
# COMPACT_ATOMS: atom_id res chain seq x y z
N GLN A 1 30.57 -4.34 -3.38
CA GLN A 1 29.29 -3.63 -3.20
C GLN A 1 28.17 -4.33 -3.97
N GLY A 2 28.29 -4.63 -5.27
CA GLY A 2 27.23 -5.31 -6.04
C GLY A 2 26.89 -6.77 -5.69
N ALA A 3 27.61 -7.47 -4.79
CA ALA A 3 27.22 -8.81 -4.33
C ALA A 3 26.13 -8.73 -3.25
N THR A 4 26.25 -7.79 -2.31
CA THR A 4 25.26 -7.54 -1.25
C THR A 4 23.93 -7.09 -1.84
N ASP A 5 23.96 -6.22 -2.84
CA ASP A 5 22.75 -5.72 -3.52
C ASP A 5 22.03 -6.85 -4.28
N LYS A 6 22.78 -7.76 -4.89
CA LYS A 6 22.24 -8.95 -5.58
C LYS A 6 21.60 -9.93 -4.61
N VAL A 7 22.22 -10.17 -3.45
CA VAL A 7 21.66 -11.04 -2.42
C VAL A 7 20.37 -10.43 -1.86
N LEU A 8 20.38 -9.14 -1.51
CA LEU A 8 19.20 -8.44 -1.01
C LEU A 8 18.06 -8.47 -2.02
N GLY A 9 18.35 -8.14 -3.29
CA GLY A 9 17.36 -8.21 -4.38
C GLY A 9 16.81 -9.61 -4.58
N GLY A 10 17.67 -10.64 -4.52
CA GLY A 10 17.25 -12.04 -4.58
C GLY A 10 16.33 -12.44 -3.43
N THR A 11 16.65 -12.04 -2.20
CA THR A 11 15.80 -12.28 -1.02
C THR A 11 14.46 -11.57 -1.15
N MET A 12 14.44 -10.31 -1.60
CA MET A 12 13.21 -9.56 -1.85
C MET A 12 12.34 -10.23 -2.92
N LEU A 13 12.94 -10.72 -4.01
CA LEU A 13 12.21 -11.40 -5.08
C LEU A 13 11.60 -12.72 -4.60
N LEU A 14 12.34 -13.52 -3.84
CA LEU A 14 11.83 -14.76 -3.25
C LEU A 14 10.68 -14.48 -2.29
N ALA A 15 10.83 -13.49 -1.40
CA ALA A 15 9.78 -13.08 -0.49
C ALA A 15 8.52 -12.62 -1.25
N ALA A 16 8.68 -11.77 -2.26
CA ALA A 16 7.58 -11.32 -3.11
C ALA A 16 6.89 -12.49 -3.82
N SER A 17 7.66 -13.46 -4.32
CA SER A 17 7.12 -14.65 -5.00
C SER A 17 6.28 -15.50 -4.06
N VAL A 18 6.75 -15.75 -2.83
CA VAL A 18 6.00 -16.49 -1.81
C VAL A 18 4.69 -15.79 -1.45
N VAL A 19 4.76 -14.48 -1.18
CA VAL A 19 3.57 -13.67 -0.87
C VAL A 19 2.58 -13.68 -2.03
N PHE A 20 3.06 -13.54 -3.27
CA PHE A 20 2.23 -13.56 -4.46
C PHE A 20 1.49 -14.90 -4.63
N ILE A 21 2.19 -16.03 -4.46
CA ILE A 21 1.58 -17.36 -4.56
C ILE A 21 0.54 -17.54 -3.47
N TYR A 22 0.88 -17.20 -2.22
CA TYR A 22 -0.06 -17.30 -1.10
C TYR A 22 -1.33 -16.48 -1.35
N TYR A 23 -1.18 -15.23 -1.81
CA TYR A 23 -2.29 -14.34 -2.11
C TYR A 23 -3.12 -14.83 -3.31
N THR A 24 -2.48 -15.38 -4.34
CA THR A 24 -3.16 -15.98 -5.50
C THR A 24 -4.00 -17.17 -5.08
N ILE A 25 -3.45 -18.05 -4.23
CA ILE A 25 -4.21 -19.18 -3.70
C ILE A 25 -5.40 -18.67 -2.89
N TRP A 26 -5.15 -17.73 -1.99
CA TRP A 26 -6.18 -17.18 -1.12
C TRP A 26 -7.34 -16.51 -1.87
N THR A 27 -7.04 -15.75 -2.92
CA THR A 27 -8.03 -14.92 -3.62
C THR A 27 -8.72 -15.63 -4.77
N ILE A 28 -7.96 -16.42 -5.55
CA ILE A 28 -8.45 -17.07 -6.77
C ILE A 28 -8.79 -18.53 -6.51
N ILE A 29 -7.91 -19.30 -5.87
CA ILE A 29 -8.05 -20.76 -5.79
C ILE A 29 -8.97 -21.21 -4.64
N LEU A 30 -8.81 -20.63 -3.45
CA LEU A 30 -9.59 -20.96 -2.25
C LEU A 30 -11.13 -20.95 -2.42
N PRO A 31 -11.77 -20.04 -3.17
CA PRO A 31 -13.23 -20.07 -3.36
C PRO A 31 -13.76 -21.28 -4.13
N PHE A 32 -12.90 -22.05 -4.80
CA PHE A 32 -13.31 -23.28 -5.48
C PHE A 32 -13.39 -24.49 -4.56
N PHE A 33 -12.92 -24.37 -3.31
CA PHE A 33 -13.01 -25.43 -2.30
C PHE A 33 -14.33 -25.35 -1.52
N ASP A 34 -14.80 -26.51 -1.06
CA ASP A 34 -15.97 -26.60 -0.20
C ASP A 34 -15.73 -25.93 1.15
N ARG A 35 -16.74 -25.22 1.65
CA ARG A 35 -16.64 -24.45 2.90
C ARG A 35 -16.36 -25.30 4.15
N SER A 36 -16.64 -26.60 4.11
CA SER A 36 -16.34 -27.55 5.19
C SER A 36 -14.90 -28.04 5.19
N SER A 37 -14.13 -27.74 4.14
CA SER A 37 -12.76 -28.21 4.01
C SER A 37 -11.81 -27.50 4.99
N GLN A 38 -10.90 -28.26 5.59
CA GLN A 38 -9.93 -27.75 6.57
C GLN A 38 -8.96 -26.72 5.98
N ILE A 39 -8.87 -26.63 4.65
CA ILE A 39 -8.01 -25.69 3.94
C ILE A 39 -8.32 -24.23 4.31
N HIS A 40 -9.58 -23.91 4.62
CA HIS A 40 -10.01 -22.56 5.00
C HIS A 40 -9.37 -22.08 6.32
N ASN A 41 -8.89 -22.97 7.19
CA ASN A 41 -8.24 -22.60 8.44
C ASN A 41 -6.82 -22.04 8.24
N PHE A 42 -6.20 -22.31 7.08
CA PHE A 42 -4.86 -21.79 6.75
C PHE A 42 -4.91 -20.37 6.16
N PHE A 43 -6.10 -19.84 5.88
CA PHE A 43 -6.28 -18.55 5.23
C PHE A 43 -7.16 -17.63 6.09
N PRO A 44 -6.91 -16.31 6.07
CA PRO A 44 -7.85 -15.38 6.68
C PRO A 44 -9.20 -15.41 5.94
N SER A 45 -10.25 -14.91 6.59
CA SER A 45 -11.57 -14.84 5.98
C SER A 45 -11.56 -14.05 4.67
N ARG A 46 -12.39 -14.47 3.70
CA ARG A 46 -12.43 -13.95 2.32
C ARG A 46 -12.56 -12.43 2.21
N GLU A 47 -13.26 -11.79 3.13
CA GLU A 47 -13.44 -10.34 3.16
C GLU A 47 -12.11 -9.58 3.28
N TRP A 48 -11.12 -10.15 3.96
CA TRP A 48 -9.81 -9.51 4.12
C TRP A 48 -9.00 -9.46 2.81
N ALA A 49 -9.22 -10.41 1.89
CA ALA A 49 -8.61 -10.38 0.57
C ALA A 49 -9.05 -9.17 -0.27
N VAL A 50 -10.24 -8.61 0.01
CA VAL A 50 -10.73 -7.41 -0.69
C VAL A 50 -10.44 -6.15 0.11
N ARG A 51 -10.56 -6.21 1.44
CA ARG A 51 -10.30 -5.07 2.32
C ARG A 51 -8.85 -4.62 2.26
N LEU A 52 -7.87 -5.53 2.17
CA LEU A 52 -6.46 -5.17 2.23
C LEU A 52 -6.02 -4.27 1.05
N PRO A 53 -6.31 -4.58 -0.23
CA PRO A 53 -6.10 -3.64 -1.33
C PRO A 53 -6.88 -2.33 -1.20
N ALA A 54 -8.13 -2.39 -0.72
CA ALA A 54 -8.95 -1.19 -0.55
C ALA A 54 -8.36 -0.24 0.51
N PHE A 55 -7.89 -0.77 1.65
CA PHE A 55 -7.21 0.01 2.68
C PHE A 55 -5.93 0.65 2.15
N LEU A 56 -5.11 -0.09 1.38
CA LEU A 56 -3.91 0.46 0.77
C LEU A 56 -4.23 1.60 -0.19
N LEU A 57 -5.30 1.46 -1.00
CA LEU A 57 -5.74 2.50 -1.91
C LEU A 57 -6.19 3.76 -1.14
N VAL A 58 -7.06 3.62 -0.15
CA VAL A 58 -7.57 4.75 0.65
C VAL A 58 -6.43 5.42 1.42
N ALA A 59 -5.55 4.64 2.04
CA ALA A 59 -4.39 5.17 2.75
C ALA A 59 -3.44 5.92 1.79
N GLY A 60 -3.13 5.34 0.63
CA GLY A 60 -2.30 5.97 -0.39
C GLY A 60 -2.90 7.29 -0.88
N LEU A 61 -4.19 7.30 -1.23
CA LEU A 61 -4.90 8.52 -1.64
C LEU A 61 -4.94 9.56 -0.53
N SER A 62 -5.14 9.15 0.72
CA SER A 62 -5.16 10.05 1.87
C SER A 62 -3.80 10.72 2.09
N VAL A 63 -2.71 9.95 1.95
CA VAL A 63 -1.34 10.47 2.06
C VAL A 63 -1.06 11.47 0.95
N ILE A 64 -1.38 11.13 -0.30
CA ILE A 64 -1.19 12.02 -1.46
C ILE A 64 -2.01 13.30 -1.29
N GLY A 65 -3.29 13.18 -0.95
CA GLY A 65 -4.19 14.31 -0.75
C GLY A 65 -3.71 15.23 0.38
N THR A 66 -3.27 14.66 1.50
CA THR A 66 -2.73 15.43 2.64
C THR A 66 -1.44 16.15 2.26
N PHE A 67 -0.55 15.48 1.52
CA PHE A 67 0.69 16.10 1.06
C PHE A 67 0.42 17.29 0.15
N ILE A 68 -0.43 17.12 -0.86
CA ILE A 68 -0.82 18.20 -1.79
C ILE A 68 -1.53 19.34 -1.04
N GLY A 69 -2.47 19.03 -0.15
CA GLY A 69 -3.15 20.03 0.66
C GLY A 69 -2.17 20.85 1.51
N SER A 70 -1.20 20.18 2.14
CA SER A 70 -0.18 20.82 2.98
C SER A 70 0.73 21.75 2.16
N THR A 71 1.14 21.36 0.95
CA THR A 71 1.98 22.20 0.09
C THR A 71 1.23 23.44 -0.40
N ILE A 72 -0.04 23.30 -0.81
CA ILE A 72 -0.89 24.43 -1.23
C ILE A 72 -1.07 25.43 -0.08
N VAL A 73 -1.41 24.95 1.12
CA VAL A 73 -1.57 25.82 2.31
C VAL A 73 -0.27 26.55 2.62
N LYS A 74 0.87 25.85 2.57
CA LYS A 74 2.19 26.45 2.80
C LYS A 74 2.54 27.51 1.76
N GLU A 75 2.24 27.27 0.48
CA GLU A 75 2.48 28.22 -0.60
C GLU A 75 1.60 29.46 -0.47
N ASN A 76 0.30 29.29 -0.19
CA ASN A 76 -0.64 30.40 0.00
C ASN A 76 -0.26 31.27 1.19
N ARG A 77 0.16 30.67 2.32
CA ARG A 77 0.69 31.41 3.48
C ARG A 77 1.92 32.24 3.11
N LYS A 78 2.87 31.67 2.35
CA LYS A 78 4.05 32.39 1.87
C LYS A 78 3.66 33.55 0.94
N LYS A 79 2.71 33.36 0.01
CA LYS A 79 2.21 34.41 -0.88
C LYS A 79 1.55 35.54 -0.10
N ALA A 80 0.68 35.21 0.85
CA ALA A 80 0.00 36.19 1.71
C ALA A 80 0.98 36.99 2.58
N GLN A 81 1.99 36.33 3.15
CA GLN A 81 3.04 37.01 3.92
C GLN A 81 3.87 37.95 3.04
N LYS A 82 4.28 37.51 1.84
CA LYS A 82 5.00 38.38 0.90
C LYS A 82 4.15 39.58 0.46
N ALA A 83 2.85 39.41 0.28
CA ALA A 83 1.95 40.53 -0.04
C ALA A 83 1.89 41.55 1.10
N ARG A 84 1.72 41.09 2.36
CA ARG A 84 1.72 41.96 3.55
C ARG A 84 3.01 42.76 3.73
N LEU A 85 4.17 42.14 3.45
CA LEU A 85 5.48 42.82 3.52
C LEU A 85 5.69 43.85 2.41
N ARG A 86 4.93 43.81 1.32
CA ARG A 86 5.01 44.80 0.23
C ARG A 86 4.10 46.01 0.45
N THR A 87 3.05 45.85 1.25
CA THR A 87 2.09 46.92 1.57
C THR A 87 2.33 47.61 2.91
N ALA A 88 3.27 47.10 3.72
CA ALA A 88 3.80 47.76 4.92
C ALA A 88 5.10 48.50 4.58
#